data_AF-A0AAV3XTN9-F1
#
_entry.id   AF-A0AAV3XTN9-F1
#
_cell.length_a   1.000
_cell.length_b   1.000
_cell.length_c   1.000
_cell.angle_alpha   90.00
_cell.angle_beta   90.00
_cell.angle_gamma   90.00
#
_symmetry.space_group_name_H-M   'P 1'
#
loop_
_entity.id
_entity.type
_entity.pdbx_description
1 polymer ?
#
loop_
_entity_poly.entity_id
_entity_poly.type
_entity_poly.pdbx_seq_one_letter_code
_entity_poly.pdbx_strand_id
1 'polypeptide(L)'
;MDNYLDEVEANLEEVSQDIIWLESVKKIEILDFSEVPSTPRRSLLVSVKSGEISIEQGADGAWLRFDCDCIDALPYCLAQCCALRKTIVFPEEAEEKGIPKSKLEIDETIDECVMKRDSDGYCTCLDRRTRLWEIHDHKPQTCSKFHCTRWAHQRGWKLANAVARQSII
;
A
#
# COMPACT_ATOMS: atom_id res chain seq x y z
N MET A 1 -34.17 58.07 7.89
CA MET A 1 -32.84 58.00 8.54
C MET A 1 -32.75 56.80 9.47
N ASP A 2 -33.90 56.29 9.95
CA ASP A 2 -33.98 55.10 10.83
C ASP A 2 -33.58 53.79 10.14
N ASN A 3 -33.86 53.63 8.84
CA ASN A 3 -33.57 52.39 8.09
C ASN A 3 -32.06 52.07 7.94
N TYR A 4 -31.18 53.04 8.21
CA TYR A 4 -29.73 52.84 8.12
C TYR A 4 -29.13 52.33 9.45
N LEU A 5 -29.79 52.59 10.58
CA LEU A 5 -29.32 52.12 11.88
C LEU A 5 -29.64 50.63 12.06
N ASP A 6 -30.81 50.19 11.60
CA ASP A 6 -31.22 48.78 11.65
C ASP A 6 -30.29 47.87 10.82
N GLU A 7 -29.84 48.32 9.64
CA GLU A 7 -28.87 47.57 8.82
C GLU A 7 -27.48 47.48 9.47
N VAL A 8 -27.05 48.51 10.20
CA VAL A 8 -25.74 48.49 10.88
C VAL A 8 -25.77 47.58 12.10
N GLU A 9 -26.87 47.55 12.86
CA GLU A 9 -27.03 46.65 14.00
C GLU A 9 -27.07 45.17 13.57
N ALA A 10 -27.76 44.84 12.48
CA ALA A 10 -27.80 43.47 11.95
C ALA A 10 -26.40 42.97 11.51
N ASN A 11 -25.60 43.83 10.87
CA ASN A 11 -24.24 43.48 10.45
C ASN A 11 -23.29 43.31 11.65
N LEU A 12 -23.50 44.04 12.76
CA LEU A 12 -22.69 43.91 13.97
C LEU A 12 -22.97 42.60 14.72
N GLU A 13 -24.22 42.12 14.71
CA GLU A 13 -24.56 40.82 15.30
C GLU A 13 -23.94 39.66 14.50
N GLU A 14 -23.93 39.74 13.18
CA GLU A 14 -23.36 38.69 12.31
C GLU A 14 -21.84 38.56 12.51
N VAL A 15 -21.11 39.69 12.53
CA VAL A 15 -19.66 39.70 12.80
C VAL A 15 -19.33 39.19 14.20
N SER A 16 -20.19 39.45 15.19
CA SER A 16 -20.00 38.94 16.55
C SER A 16 -20.12 37.42 16.64
N GLN A 17 -21.02 36.81 15.86
CA GLN A 17 -21.19 35.35 15.87
C GLN A 17 -20.01 34.62 15.24
N ASP A 18 -19.43 35.17 14.18
CA ASP A 18 -18.24 34.61 13.52
C ASP A 18 -17.00 34.66 14.44
N ILE A 19 -16.84 35.72 15.23
CA ILE A 19 -15.74 35.84 16.21
C ILE A 19 -15.89 34.78 17.31
N ILE A 20 -17.10 34.56 17.83
CA ILE A 20 -17.37 33.54 18.85
C ILE A 20 -17.09 32.13 18.29
N TRP A 21 -17.43 31.88 17.03
CA TRP A 21 -17.11 30.60 16.39
C TRP A 21 -15.60 30.39 16.26
N LEU A 22 -14.83 31.40 15.85
CA LEU A 22 -13.37 31.32 15.73
C LEU A 22 -12.65 31.13 17.08
N GLU A 23 -13.19 31.69 18.17
CA GLU A 23 -12.65 31.47 19.52
C GLU A 23 -12.96 30.07 20.04
N SER A 24 -14.09 29.47 19.65
CA SER A 24 -14.44 28.09 20.01
C SER A 24 -13.54 27.03 19.36
N VAL A 25 -12.88 27.35 18.23
CA VAL A 25 -12.03 26.40 17.47
C VAL A 25 -10.59 26.36 18.00
N LYS A 26 -10.18 27.29 18.89
CA LYS A 26 -8.81 27.34 19.45
C LYS A 26 -8.66 26.53 20.74
N LYS A 27 -8.77 25.20 20.62
CA LYS A 27 -8.06 24.25 21.48
C LYS A 27 -7.75 22.98 20.69
N ILE A 28 -6.83 23.11 19.73
CA ILE A 28 -6.14 21.94 19.19
C ILE A 28 -5.12 21.57 20.26
N GLU A 29 -5.45 20.59 21.09
CA GLU A 29 -4.48 19.97 22.00
C GLU A 29 -3.37 19.37 21.14
N ILE A 30 -2.19 19.99 21.21
CA ILE A 30 -0.98 19.47 20.60
C ILE A 30 -0.64 18.22 21.39
N LEU A 31 -1.01 17.05 20.86
CA LEU A 31 -0.65 15.76 21.44
C LEU A 31 0.87 15.68 21.58
N ASP A 32 1.32 15.33 22.78
CA ASP A 32 2.73 15.14 23.11
C ASP A 32 3.27 13.93 22.32
N PHE A 33 4.14 14.20 21.35
CA PHE A 33 4.75 13.18 20.49
C PHE A 33 5.61 12.16 21.27
N SER A 34 5.91 12.41 22.54
CA SER A 34 6.67 11.48 23.39
C SER A 34 5.91 10.21 23.79
N GLU A 35 4.58 10.20 23.66
CA GLU A 35 3.74 9.02 23.94
C GLU A 35 3.52 8.10 22.73
N VAL A 36 3.99 8.49 21.53
CA VAL A 36 3.87 7.66 20.34
C VAL A 36 4.90 6.53 20.42
N PRO A 37 4.49 5.25 20.52
CA PRO A 37 5.43 4.14 20.66
C PRO A 37 6.32 4.03 19.43
N SER A 38 7.57 4.50 19.57
CA SER A 38 8.63 4.33 18.59
C SER A 38 9.09 2.87 18.59
N THR A 39 8.55 2.04 17.71
CA THR A 39 9.33 0.88 17.25
C THR A 39 8.87 0.44 15.87
N PRO A 40 9.70 0.63 14.82
CA PRO A 40 9.53 -0.18 13.64
C PRO A 40 9.75 -1.65 14.04
N ARG A 41 8.69 -2.44 14.02
CA ARG A 41 8.76 -3.86 14.32
C ARG A 41 9.40 -4.55 13.11
N ARG A 42 10.71 -4.76 13.18
CA ARG A 42 11.43 -5.60 12.21
C ARG A 42 11.10 -7.06 12.49
N SER A 43 10.54 -7.75 11.51
CA SER A 43 10.35 -9.20 11.54
C SER A 43 11.19 -9.85 10.43
N LEU A 44 12.03 -10.81 10.81
CA LEU A 44 12.80 -11.59 9.84
C LEU A 44 11.84 -12.46 9.02
N LEU A 45 11.88 -12.35 7.70
CA LEU A 45 11.13 -13.22 6.80
C LEU A 45 11.91 -14.46 6.45
N VAL A 46 13.16 -14.27 6.01
CA VAL A 46 14.01 -15.35 5.53
C VAL A 46 15.49 -14.97 5.64
N SER A 47 16.30 -15.96 6.01
CA SER A 47 17.75 -15.89 5.90
C SER A 47 18.16 -16.51 4.56
N VAL A 48 18.90 -15.74 3.76
CA VAL A 48 19.50 -16.17 2.49
C VAL A 48 21.01 -16.28 2.64
N LYS A 49 21.71 -16.78 1.62
CA LYS A 49 23.16 -17.03 1.71
C LYS A 49 23.97 -15.77 1.98
N SER A 50 23.62 -14.67 1.30
CA SER A 50 24.30 -13.37 1.41
C SER A 50 23.77 -12.47 2.53
N GLY A 51 22.74 -12.88 3.28
CA GLY A 51 22.19 -12.06 4.36
C GLY A 51 20.73 -12.35 4.72
N GLU A 52 19.95 -11.30 4.93
CA GLU A 52 18.59 -11.42 5.49
C GLU A 52 17.57 -10.57 4.73
N ILE A 53 16.35 -11.09 4.62
CA ILE A 53 15.19 -10.34 4.15
C ILE A 53 14.23 -10.21 5.33
N SER A 54 13.78 -9.00 5.61
CA SER A 54 12.90 -8.68 6.75
C SER A 54 11.79 -7.70 6.35
N ILE A 55 10.68 -7.74 7.06
CA ILE A 55 9.65 -6.71 6.98
C ILE A 55 9.89 -5.70 8.09
N GLU A 56 9.89 -4.41 7.75
CA GLU A 56 9.86 -3.31 8.71
C GLU A 56 8.50 -2.61 8.62
N GLN A 57 7.75 -2.56 9.73
CA GLN A 57 6.51 -1.77 9.81
C GLN A 57 6.85 -0.34 10.26
N GLY A 58 6.58 0.65 9.41
CA GLY A 58 6.76 2.09 9.67
C GLY A 58 5.43 2.86 9.64
N ALA A 59 5.48 4.15 9.97
CA ALA A 59 4.30 5.04 9.94
C ALA A 59 3.69 5.20 8.54
N ASP A 60 4.48 4.94 7.51
CA ASP A 60 4.17 5.01 6.09
C ASP A 60 3.86 3.64 5.46
N GLY A 61 3.78 2.57 6.27
CA GLY A 61 3.38 1.22 5.84
C GLY A 61 4.42 0.14 6.14
N ALA A 62 4.23 -1.03 5.54
CA ALA A 62 5.17 -2.15 5.64
C ALA A 62 6.18 -2.12 4.49
N TRP A 63 7.46 -2.28 4.83
CA TRP A 63 8.60 -2.21 3.93
C TRP A 63 9.34 -3.54 3.89
N LEU A 64 9.73 -4.00 2.69
CA LEU A 64 10.67 -5.10 2.58
C LEU A 64 12.10 -4.56 2.59
N ARG A 65 12.86 -5.02 3.57
CA ARG A 65 14.27 -4.75 3.71
C ARG A 65 15.05 -5.99 3.28
N PHE A 66 15.83 -5.82 2.23
CA PHE A 66 16.72 -6.85 1.70
C PHE A 66 18.15 -6.46 2.06
N ASP A 67 18.63 -6.97 3.19
CA ASP A 67 20.02 -6.85 3.63
C ASP A 67 20.80 -8.06 3.10
N CYS A 68 20.78 -8.25 1.78
CA CYS A 68 21.41 -9.36 1.08
C CYS A 68 21.78 -8.95 -0.36
N ASP A 69 22.49 -9.81 -1.07
CA ASP A 69 22.83 -9.60 -2.48
C ASP A 69 21.59 -9.65 -3.38
N CYS A 70 21.64 -8.90 -4.47
CA CYS A 70 20.52 -8.79 -5.42
C CYS A 70 20.09 -10.14 -5.99
N ILE A 71 21.03 -11.05 -6.24
CA ILE A 71 20.75 -12.39 -6.79
C ILE A 71 19.90 -13.21 -5.81
N ASP A 72 20.17 -13.11 -4.51
CA ASP A 72 19.42 -13.83 -3.48
C ASP A 72 18.05 -13.16 -3.19
N ALA A 73 17.96 -11.84 -3.36
CA ALA A 73 16.71 -11.08 -3.20
C ALA A 73 15.73 -11.27 -4.37
N LEU A 74 16.23 -11.53 -5.57
CA LEU A 74 15.47 -11.52 -6.82
C LEU A 74 14.25 -12.46 -6.82
N PRO A 75 14.36 -13.74 -6.41
CA PRO A 75 13.21 -14.63 -6.19
C PRO A 75 12.05 -14.01 -5.42
N TYR A 76 12.36 -13.43 -4.26
CA TYR A 76 11.40 -12.87 -3.33
C TYR A 76 10.81 -11.57 -3.85
N CYS A 77 11.63 -10.75 -4.48
CA CYS A 77 11.17 -9.54 -5.14
C CYS A 77 10.13 -9.86 -6.23
N LEU A 78 10.41 -10.85 -7.07
CA LEU A 78 9.54 -11.18 -8.20
C LEU A 78 8.22 -11.81 -7.73
N ALA A 79 8.25 -12.56 -6.63
CA ALA A 79 7.07 -13.14 -6.01
C ALA A 79 6.24 -12.14 -5.18
N GLN A 80 6.74 -10.92 -4.95
CA GLN A 80 6.03 -9.98 -4.08
C GLN A 80 4.77 -9.40 -4.73
N CYS A 81 4.67 -9.41 -6.07
CA CYS A 81 3.43 -8.98 -6.73
C CYS A 81 2.21 -9.82 -6.31
N CYS A 82 2.43 -11.04 -5.79
CA CYS A 82 1.38 -11.93 -5.26
C CYS A 82 0.76 -11.42 -3.96
N ALA A 83 1.47 -10.58 -3.22
CA ALA A 83 0.98 -9.93 -2.02
C ALA A 83 0.06 -8.75 -2.37
N LEU A 84 0.12 -8.22 -3.60
CA LEU A 84 -0.77 -7.15 -4.04
C LEU A 84 -2.20 -7.67 -4.09
N ARG A 85 -3.14 -6.91 -3.53
CA ARG A 85 -4.57 -7.21 -3.58
C ARG A 85 -5.14 -6.87 -4.94
N LYS A 86 -6.09 -7.66 -5.44
CA LYS A 86 -6.82 -7.36 -6.69
C LYS A 86 -5.89 -7.14 -7.89
N THR A 87 -4.93 -8.05 -8.09
CA THR A 87 -4.09 -8.06 -9.28
C THR A 87 -4.96 -8.39 -10.49
N ILE A 88 -5.36 -7.37 -11.24
CA ILE A 88 -6.17 -7.49 -12.46
C ILE A 88 -5.39 -8.25 -13.53
N VAL A 89 -6.08 -9.15 -14.21
CA VAL A 89 -5.61 -9.93 -15.35
C VAL A 89 -6.65 -9.87 -16.45
N PHE A 90 -6.30 -9.28 -17.59
CA PHE A 90 -7.22 -9.23 -18.72
C PHE A 90 -7.40 -10.62 -19.34
N PRO A 91 -8.61 -11.00 -19.81
CA PRO A 91 -8.84 -12.31 -20.40
C PRO A 91 -7.90 -12.65 -21.55
N GLU A 92 -7.61 -11.68 -22.43
CA GLU A 92 -6.70 -11.83 -23.56
C GLU A 92 -5.26 -12.07 -23.08
N GLU A 93 -4.86 -11.38 -22.02
CA GLU A 93 -3.56 -11.57 -21.39
C GLU A 93 -3.45 -12.97 -20.75
N ALA A 94 -4.50 -13.43 -20.08
CA ALA A 94 -4.51 -14.76 -19.48
C ALA A 94 -4.35 -15.87 -20.53
N GLU A 95 -4.98 -15.70 -21.70
CA GLU A 95 -4.84 -16.62 -22.83
C GLU A 95 -3.44 -16.56 -23.43
N GLU A 96 -2.92 -15.37 -23.74
CA GLU A 96 -1.59 -15.17 -24.33
C GLU A 96 -0.48 -15.76 -23.44
N LYS A 97 -0.60 -15.56 -22.13
CA LYS A 97 0.40 -16.03 -21.15
C LYS A 97 0.13 -17.43 -20.64
N GLY A 98 -0.94 -18.09 -21.08
CA GLY A 98 -1.28 -19.44 -20.63
C GLY A 98 -1.57 -19.53 -19.13
N ILE A 99 -2.11 -18.46 -18.52
CA ILE A 99 -2.52 -18.47 -17.11
C ILE A 99 -3.79 -19.34 -16.99
N PRO A 100 -3.77 -20.41 -16.18
CA PRO A 100 -4.94 -21.29 -16.06
C PRO A 100 -6.14 -20.55 -15.46
N LYS A 101 -7.33 -20.75 -16.03
CA LYS A 101 -8.58 -20.18 -15.49
C LYS A 101 -8.84 -20.56 -14.02
N SER A 102 -8.30 -21.69 -13.55
CA SER A 102 -8.39 -22.12 -12.16
C SER A 102 -7.63 -21.23 -11.16
N LYS A 103 -6.70 -20.39 -11.66
CA LYS A 103 -5.92 -19.41 -10.90
C LYS A 103 -6.53 -17.99 -10.98
N LEU A 104 -7.69 -17.84 -11.63
CA LEU A 104 -8.38 -16.57 -11.82
C LEU A 104 -9.76 -16.61 -11.16
N GLU A 105 -10.27 -15.43 -10.79
CA GLU A 105 -11.64 -15.23 -10.29
C GLU A 105 -12.16 -13.86 -10.72
N ILE A 106 -13.48 -13.67 -10.69
CA ILE A 106 -14.10 -12.36 -10.95
C ILE A 106 -14.28 -11.65 -9.60
N ASP A 107 -13.74 -10.43 -9.48
CA ASP A 107 -13.98 -9.56 -8.32
C ASP A 107 -15.28 -8.79 -8.54
N GLU A 108 -16.34 -9.20 -7.83
CA GLU A 108 -17.67 -8.60 -7.92
C GLU A 108 -17.72 -7.10 -7.58
N THR A 109 -16.72 -6.56 -6.87
CA THR A 109 -16.70 -5.14 -6.49
C THR A 109 -16.31 -4.24 -7.67
N ILE A 110 -15.44 -4.74 -8.54
CA ILE A 110 -14.88 -3.98 -9.67
C ILE A 110 -15.31 -4.54 -11.03
N ASP A 111 -15.98 -5.70 -11.05
CA ASP A 111 -16.41 -6.43 -12.26
C ASP A 111 -15.22 -6.78 -13.19
N GLU A 112 -14.08 -7.10 -12.60
CA GLU A 112 -12.83 -7.40 -13.32
C GLU A 112 -12.31 -8.78 -12.96
N CYS A 113 -11.61 -9.41 -13.90
CA CYS A 113 -10.90 -10.66 -13.66
C CYS A 113 -9.60 -10.39 -12.87
N VAL A 114 -9.42 -11.10 -11.78
CA VAL A 114 -8.27 -10.95 -10.87
C VAL A 114 -7.60 -12.29 -10.59
N MET A 115 -6.35 -12.24 -10.13
CA MET A 115 -5.67 -13.43 -9.62
C MET A 115 -6.36 -13.96 -8.36
N LYS A 116 -6.74 -15.24 -8.41
CA LYS A 116 -7.36 -15.94 -7.28
C LYS A 116 -6.42 -15.99 -6.08
N ARG A 117 -6.97 -15.79 -4.89
CA ARG A 117 -6.24 -15.80 -3.61
C ARG A 117 -6.58 -17.01 -2.75
N ASP A 118 -5.62 -17.42 -1.91
CA ASP A 118 -5.86 -18.37 -0.83
C ASP A 118 -6.32 -17.65 0.45
N SER A 119 -6.66 -18.44 1.48
CA SER A 119 -7.14 -17.93 2.78
C SER A 119 -6.11 -17.09 3.54
N ASP A 120 -4.83 -17.22 3.22
CA ASP A 120 -3.74 -16.40 3.76
C ASP A 120 -3.61 -15.03 3.08
N GLY A 121 -4.49 -14.76 2.10
CA GLY A 121 -4.50 -13.51 1.38
C GLY A 121 -3.40 -13.37 0.36
N TYR A 122 -2.67 -14.42 -0.02
CA TYR A 122 -1.73 -14.39 -1.16
C TYR A 122 -2.32 -15.06 -2.40
N CYS A 123 -1.78 -14.75 -3.58
CA CYS A 123 -2.17 -15.41 -4.82
C CYS A 123 -1.91 -16.93 -4.80
N THR A 124 -2.82 -17.71 -5.37
CA THR A 124 -2.74 -19.18 -5.53
C THR A 124 -1.55 -19.69 -6.35
N CYS A 125 -0.82 -18.79 -7.05
CA CYS A 125 0.38 -19.14 -7.82
C CYS A 125 1.69 -19.03 -7.02
N LEU A 126 1.65 -18.52 -5.78
CA LEU A 126 2.82 -18.36 -4.92
C LEU A 126 3.16 -19.67 -4.20
N ASP A 127 4.35 -20.23 -4.43
CA ASP A 127 4.85 -21.31 -3.58
C ASP A 127 5.22 -20.72 -2.22
N ARG A 128 4.51 -21.12 -1.15
CA ARG A 128 4.72 -20.58 0.20
C ARG A 128 6.04 -20.99 0.82
N ARG A 129 6.60 -22.13 0.40
CA ARG A 129 7.86 -22.66 0.90
C ARG A 129 9.05 -21.92 0.28
N THR A 130 9.04 -21.78 -1.04
CA THR A 130 10.15 -21.16 -1.76
C THR A 130 9.98 -19.66 -1.95
N ARG A 131 8.77 -19.13 -1.73
CA ARG A 131 8.36 -17.77 -2.08
C ARG A 131 8.69 -17.45 -3.54
N LEU A 132 8.57 -18.46 -4.40
CA LEU A 132 8.70 -18.33 -5.85
C LEU A 132 7.33 -18.42 -6.49
N TRP A 133 7.25 -17.95 -7.74
CA TRP A 133 6.03 -18.00 -8.51
C TRP A 133 6.06 -19.17 -9.49
N GLU A 134 5.00 -19.99 -9.48
CA GLU A 134 4.85 -21.13 -10.40
C GLU A 134 4.81 -20.68 -11.86
N ILE A 135 4.30 -19.46 -12.11
CA ILE A 135 4.12 -18.85 -13.44
C ILE A 135 5.07 -17.67 -13.66
N HIS A 136 6.28 -17.72 -13.10
CA HIS A 136 7.21 -16.59 -13.11
C HIS A 136 7.39 -15.92 -14.48
N ASP A 137 7.54 -16.74 -15.53
CA ASP A 137 7.77 -16.27 -16.90
C ASP A 137 6.47 -15.83 -17.62
N HIS A 138 5.32 -16.12 -17.02
CA HIS A 138 3.98 -15.86 -17.55
C HIS A 138 3.21 -14.84 -16.68
N LYS A 139 3.95 -13.98 -15.97
CA LYS A 139 3.35 -13.02 -15.03
C LYS A 139 2.41 -12.01 -15.73
N PRO A 140 1.26 -11.66 -15.12
CA PRO A 140 0.41 -10.57 -15.59
C PRO A 140 1.16 -9.24 -15.70
N GLN A 141 0.67 -8.33 -16.53
CA GLN A 141 1.31 -7.05 -16.84
C GLN A 141 1.45 -6.20 -15.57
N THR A 142 0.45 -6.26 -14.69
CA THR A 142 0.47 -5.67 -13.35
C THR A 142 1.68 -6.13 -12.54
N CYS A 143 1.97 -7.43 -12.57
CA CYS A 143 3.15 -8.02 -11.94
C CYS A 143 4.46 -7.72 -12.67
N SER A 144 4.44 -7.52 -13.99
CA SER A 144 5.63 -7.08 -14.75
C SER A 144 6.06 -5.67 -14.42
N LYS A 145 5.13 -4.80 -14.03
CA LYS A 145 5.42 -3.44 -13.56
C LYS A 145 5.98 -3.41 -12.14
N PHE A 146 5.77 -4.48 -11.37
CA PHE A 146 6.35 -4.62 -10.05
C PHE A 146 7.86 -4.82 -10.17
N HIS A 147 8.59 -3.90 -9.56
CA HIS A 147 10.03 -3.99 -9.45
C HIS A 147 10.38 -3.49 -8.05
N CYS A 148 11.24 -4.24 -7.38
CA CYS A 148 11.95 -3.67 -6.26
C CYS A 148 12.95 -2.68 -6.90
N THR A 149 13.00 -1.44 -6.44
CA THR A 149 14.15 -0.54 -6.69
C THR A 149 14.95 -0.30 -5.40
N ARG A 150 16.27 -0.49 -5.46
CA ARG A 150 17.19 -0.14 -4.37
C ARG A 150 17.43 1.36 -4.47
N TRP A 151 16.80 2.16 -3.62
CA TRP A 151 17.08 3.59 -3.58
C TRP A 151 18.36 3.84 -2.78
N ALA A 152 19.30 4.58 -3.38
CA ALA A 152 20.65 4.81 -2.85
C ALA A 152 20.70 5.51 -1.46
N HIS A 153 19.58 6.07 -0.99
CA HIS A 153 19.48 6.81 0.28
C HIS A 153 18.39 6.31 1.23
N GLN A 154 17.65 5.23 0.90
CA GLN A 154 16.55 4.73 1.75
C GLN A 154 16.80 3.29 2.23
N ARG A 155 16.34 3.00 3.45
CA ARG A 155 16.51 1.74 4.19
C ARG A 155 15.68 0.61 3.57
N GLY A 156 16.12 0.08 2.44
CA GLY A 156 15.49 -1.08 1.80
C GLY A 156 14.80 -0.75 0.48
N TRP A 157 14.04 -1.73 -0.02
CA TRP A 157 13.42 -1.64 -1.32
C TRP A 157 11.99 -1.16 -1.13
N LYS A 158 11.68 0.06 -1.59
CA LYS A 158 10.32 0.58 -1.57
C LYS A 158 9.47 -0.28 -2.50
N LEU A 159 8.34 -0.76 -1.99
CA LEU A 159 7.28 -1.32 -2.82
C LEU A 159 6.68 -0.16 -3.62
N ALA A 160 7.36 0.22 -4.70
CA ALA A 160 6.89 1.24 -5.62
C ALA A 160 5.76 0.61 -6.44
N ASN A 161 4.57 0.65 -5.86
CA ASN A 161 3.35 0.36 -6.57
C ASN A 161 3.15 1.49 -7.60
N ALA A 162 3.61 1.28 -8.83
CA ALA A 162 3.10 2.03 -9.99
C ALA A 162 1.58 1.82 -10.18
N VAL A 163 1.02 0.85 -9.44
CA VAL A 163 -0.40 0.52 -9.33
C VAL A 163 -0.94 1.19 -8.07
N ALA A 164 -1.68 2.29 -8.22
CA ALA A 164 -2.16 3.10 -7.10
C ALA A 164 -2.84 2.25 -5.99
N ARG A 165 -2.44 2.47 -4.72
CA ARG A 165 -3.20 2.17 -3.49
C ARG A 165 -3.72 0.74 -3.26
N GLN A 166 -3.10 -0.31 -3.81
CA GLN A 166 -3.38 -1.68 -3.36
C GLN A 166 -2.44 -2.04 -2.20
N SER A 167 -2.78 -1.57 -1.00
CA SER A 167 -2.02 -1.80 0.23
C SER A 167 -1.96 -3.29 0.58
N ILE A 168 -0.75 -3.77 0.88
CA ILE A 168 -0.52 -5.04 1.57
C ILE A 168 -1.15 -4.92 2.95
N ILE A 169 -2.01 -5.88 3.31
CA ILE A 169 -2.47 -6.11 4.68
C ILE A 169 -2.16 -7.56 4.97
#